data_AF-A0A651GTP5-F1
#
_entry.id   AF-A0A651GTP5-F1
#
_cell.length_a   1.000
_cell.length_b   1.000
_cell.length_c   1.000
_cell.angle_alpha   90.00
_cell.angle_beta   90.00
_cell.angle_gamma   90.00
#
_symmetry.space_group_name_H-M   'P 1'
#
loop_
_entity.id
_entity.type
_entity.pdbx_description
1 polymer ?
#
loop_
_entity_poly.entity_id
_entity_poly.type
_entity_poly.pdbx_seq_one_letter_code
_entity_poly.pdbx_strand_id
1 'polypeptide(L)' 'DSFTPVFGYTHKDFLFFGYGYDILTNNLQNYSSGSHEFMVGIRLNRHVKRPPTDVPAGAE' A
#
# COMPACT_ATOMS: atom_id res chain seq x y z
N ASP A 1 23.63 -3.21 14.00
CA ASP A 1 22.98 -3.77 12.81
C ASP A 1 21.52 -3.98 13.13
N SER A 2 20.62 -3.65 12.21
CA SER A 2 19.17 -3.69 12.41
C SER A 2 18.54 -4.34 11.20
N PHE A 3 17.62 -5.27 11.43
CA PHE A 3 16.90 -5.97 10.38
C PHE A 3 15.40 -5.72 10.52
N THR A 4 14.76 -5.30 9.44
CA THR A 4 13.33 -4.95 9.44
C THR A 4 12.56 -5.87 8.50
N PRO A 5 12.05 -7.02 9.00
CA PRO A 5 11.09 -7.80 8.24
C PRO A 5 9.76 -7.03 8.12
N VAL A 6 9.29 -6.89 6.88
CA VAL A 6 7.96 -6.34 6.58
C VAL A 6 7.09 -7.44 6.00
N PHE A 7 5.92 -7.64 6.60
CA PHE A 7 4.91 -8.56 6.10
C PHE A 7 3.73 -7.75 5.55
N GLY A 8 3.27 -8.06 4.34
CA GLY A 8 2.20 -7.31 3.68
C GLY A 8 1.19 -8.22 2.97
N TYR A 9 -0.07 -7.80 2.98
CA TYR A 9 -1.17 -8.47 2.30
C TYR A 9 -2.03 -7.47 1.52
N THR A 10 -2.33 -7.81 0.26
CA THR A 10 -3.21 -7.01 -0.59
C THR A 10 -4.51 -7.79 -0.83
N HIS A 11 -5.65 -7.17 -0.50
CA HIS A 11 -6.97 -7.72 -0.73
C HIS A 11 -7.61 -7.10 -1.99
N LYS A 12 -7.94 -7.96 -2.97
CA LYS A 12 -8.71 -7.61 -4.19
C LYS A 12 -8.21 -6.35 -4.91
N ASP A 13 -6.90 -6.15 -4.95
CA ASP A 13 -6.20 -5.03 -5.62
C ASP A 13 -6.54 -3.60 -5.16
N PHE A 14 -7.45 -3.43 -4.19
CA PHE A 14 -7.89 -2.11 -3.73
C PHE A 14 -7.37 -1.75 -2.32
N LEU A 15 -7.06 -2.74 -1.49
CA LEU A 15 -6.73 -2.53 -0.09
C LEU A 15 -5.44 -3.26 0.27
N PHE A 16 -4.46 -2.53 0.76
CA PHE A 16 -3.17 -3.03 1.21
C PHE A 16 -3.03 -2.85 2.72
N PHE A 17 -2.54 -3.89 3.38
CA PHE A 17 -2.15 -3.86 4.79
C PHE A 17 -0.70 -4.32 4.90
N GLY A 18 0.14 -3.51 5.53
CA GLY A 18 1.52 -3.83 5.83
C GLY A 18 1.79 -3.73 7.32
N TYR A 19 2.66 -4.60 7.81
CA TYR A 19 3.15 -4.56 9.18
C TYR A 19 4.65 -4.83 9.19
N GLY A 20 5.42 -3.89 9.73
CA GLY A 20 6.87 -3.96 9.86
C GLY A 20 7.29 -4.08 11.33
N TYR A 21 8.34 -4.87 11.58
CA TYR A 21 8.96 -4.95 12.90
C TYR A 21 10.46 -4.66 12.79
N ASP A 22 10.94 -3.64 13.49
CA ASP A 22 12.37 -3.33 13.54
C ASP A 22 13.08 -4.19 14.60
N ILE A 23 13.85 -5.19 14.16
CA ILE A 23 14.63 -6.07 15.04
C ILE A 23 16.06 -5.53 15.14
N LEU A 24 16.35 -4.84 16.24
CA LEU A 24 17.70 -4.37 16.57
C LEU A 24 18.54 -5.53 17.14
N THR A 25 19.62 -5.90 16.44
CA THR A 25 20.42 -7.11 16.74
C THR A 25 21.48 -6.92 17.83
N ASN A 26 21.55 -5.77 18.52
CA ASN A 26 22.61 -5.54 19.51
C ASN A 26 22.13 -4.79 20.77
N ASN A 27 22.28 -5.43 21.93
CA ASN A 27 22.30 -4.93 23.34
C ASN A 27 21.28 -3.90 23.85
N LEU A 28 20.39 -3.34 23.03
CA LEU A 28 19.37 -2.35 23.43
C LEU A 28 17.95 -2.95 23.56
N GLN A 29 17.81 -4.28 23.42
CA GLN A 29 16.55 -5.01 23.63
C GLN A 29 15.96 -4.82 25.03
N ASN A 30 16.76 -4.42 26.03
CA ASN A 30 16.28 -4.17 27.39
C ASN A 30 15.61 -2.79 27.59
N TYR A 31 15.63 -1.89 26.60
CA TYR A 31 15.13 -0.52 26.79
C TYR A 31 14.14 -0.01 25.73
N SER A 32 14.00 -0.71 24.60
CA SER A 32 13.04 -0.32 23.55
C SER A 32 12.40 -1.58 22.97
N SER A 33 11.09 -1.71 23.15
CA SER A 33 10.26 -2.90 22.85
C SER A 33 10.19 -3.30 21.36
N GLY A 34 11.00 -2.70 20.49
CA GLY A 34 10.84 -2.79 19.04
C GLY A 34 9.70 -1.90 18.54
N SER A 35 9.90 -1.25 17.40
CA SER A 35 8.87 -0.43 16.76
C SER A 35 7.94 -1.32 15.94
N HIS A 36 6.62 -1.18 16.18
CA HIS A 36 5.56 -1.88 15.46
C HIS A 36 4.93 -0.90 14.46
N GLU A 37 5.42 -0.89 13.23
CA GLU A 37 4.91 0.02 12.20
C GLU A 37 3.75 -0.63 11.44
N PHE A 38 2.58 0.02 11.45
CA PHE A 38 1.41 -0.38 10.66
C PHE A 38 1.25 0.51 9.44
N MET A 39 1.02 -0.11 8.29
CA MET A 39 0.82 0.55 7.00
C MET A 39 -0.53 0.18 6.42
N VAL A 40 -1.31 1.17 5.95
CA VAL A 40 -2.59 0.95 5.26
C VAL A 40 -2.58 1.72 3.94
N GLY A 41 -2.88 1.03 2.85
CA GLY A 41 -2.95 1.60 1.50
C GLY A 41 -4.31 1.37 0.85
N ILE A 42 -4.87 2.41 0.22
CA ILE A 42 -6.14 2.33 -0.52
C ILE A 42 -5.86 2.73 -1.97
N ARG A 43 -6.24 1.88 -2.93
CA ARG A 43 -6.16 2.15 -4.37
C ARG A 43 -7.54 2.53 -4.90
N LEU A 44 -7.65 3.74 -5.44
CA LEU A 44 -8.88 4.26 -6.02
C LEU A 44 -8.87 4.02 -7.53
N ASN A 45 -9.46 2.91 -7.96
CA ASN A 45 -9.64 2.64 -9.38
C ASN A 45 -10.81 3.50 -9.89
N ARG A 46 -10.51 4.70 -10.38
CA ARG A 46 -11.50 5.55 -11.05
C ARG A 46 -11.85 4.89 -12.38
N HIS A 47 -12.97 4.17 -12.42
CA HIS A 47 -13.60 3.80 -13.68
C HIS A 47 -14.08 5.10 -14.34
N VAL A 48 -13.21 5.73 -15.14
CA VAL A 48 -13.61 6.82 -16.02
C VAL A 48 -14.52 6.18 -17.06
N LYS A 49 -15.84 6.27 -16.86
CA LYS A 49 -16.78 6.04 -17.94
C LYS A 49 -16.47 7.13 -18.98
N ARG A 50 -15.75 6.75 -20.05
CA ARG A 50 -15.60 7.63 -21.21
C ARG A 50 -17.03 7.94 -21.67
N PRO A 51 -17.40 9.22 -21.80
CA PRO A 51 -18.69 9.54 -22.40
C PRO A 51 -18.76 8.88 -23.78
N PRO A 52 -19.93 8.35 -24.18
CA PRO A 52 -20.13 7.88 -25.54
C PRO A 52 -19.75 9.04 -26.46
N THR A 53 -18.74 8.84 -27.28
CA THR A 53 -18.33 9.83 -28.26
C THR A 53 -19.31 9.70 -29.42
N ASP A 54 -20.52 10.18 -29.22
CA ASP A 54 -21.55 10.31 -30.26
C ASP A 54 -21.19 11.52 -31.13
N VAL A 55 -20.05 11.47 -31.84
CA VAL A 55 -19.79 12.37 -32.95
C VAL A 55 -20.41 11.74 -34.19
N PRO A 56 -21.46 12.33 -34.77
CA PRO A 56 -22.01 11.83 -36.01
C PRO A 56 -20.94 11.94 -37.11
N ALA A 57 -20.62 10.81 -37.74
CA ALA A 57 -19.79 10.77 -38.92
C ALA A 57 -20.53 11.47 -40.06
N GLY A 58 -20.22 12.74 -40.32
CA GLY A 58 -20.80 13.48 -41.45
C GLY A 58 -21.01 14.96 -41.20
N ALA A 59 -19.93 15.68 -40.91
CA ALA A 59 -19.91 17.13 -41.05
C ALA A 59 -18.59 17.54 -41.72
N GLU A 60 -18.38 17.07 -42.95
CA GLU A 60 -17.50 17.65 -43.97
C GLU A 60 -18.17 17.51 -45.34
#